data_AF-A0A9P3P841-F1
#
_entry.id   AF-A0A9P3P841-F1
#
_cell.length_a   1.000
_cell.length_b   1.000
_cell.length_c   1.000
_cell.angle_alpha   90.00
_cell.angle_beta   90.00
_cell.angle_gamma   90.00
#
_symmetry.space_group_name_H-M   'P 1'
#
loop_
_entity.id
_entity.type
_entity.pdbx_description
1 polymer ?
#
loop_
_entity_poly.entity_id
_entity_poly.type
_entity_poly.pdbx_seq_one_letter_code
_entity_poly.pdbx_strand_id
1 'polypeptide(L)'
;MLDLESIYKNVSVEDVLLYFSPITPYPSIDRMYVRYNFDVVANGELLRTHDRLFKEGKLKHTGQPLPDKGPNWREPEFVKEKRYGVT
;
A
#
# COMPACT_ATOMS: atom_id res chain seq x y z
N MET A 1 -12.83 6.01 -12.68
CA MET A 1 -11.54 5.38 -13.02
C MET A 1 -10.60 5.67 -11.87
N LEU A 2 -9.83 4.68 -11.41
CA LEU A 2 -8.92 4.83 -10.29
C LEU A 2 -7.78 5.80 -10.66
N ASP A 3 -7.60 6.87 -9.90
CA ASP A 3 -6.54 7.87 -10.11
C ASP A 3 -5.26 7.43 -9.39
N LEU A 4 -4.53 6.51 -10.03
CA LEU A 4 -3.33 5.89 -9.47
C LEU A 4 -2.23 6.93 -9.20
N GLU A 5 -1.99 7.86 -10.12
CA GLU A 5 -0.94 8.88 -9.95
C GLU A 5 -1.19 9.72 -8.69
N SER A 6 -2.43 10.19 -8.49
CA SER A 6 -2.76 10.95 -7.29
C SER A 6 -2.65 10.13 -6.02
N ILE A 7 -2.98 8.83 -6.05
CA ILE A 7 -2.82 7.95 -4.88
C ILE A 7 -1.34 7.85 -4.50
N TYR A 8 -0.47 7.47 -5.44
CA TYR A 8 0.96 7.27 -5.14
C TYR A 8 1.71 8.57 -4.80
N LYS A 9 1.18 9.74 -5.18
CA LYS A 9 1.75 11.05 -4.83
C LYS A 9 1.25 11.63 -3.51
N ASN A 10 -0.02 11.42 -3.16
CA ASN A 10 -0.68 12.19 -2.09
C ASN A 10 -1.14 11.33 -0.90
N VAL A 11 -1.19 10.00 -1.04
CA VAL A 11 -1.59 9.10 0.03
C VAL A 11 -0.34 8.57 0.74
N SER A 12 -0.43 8.37 2.06
CA SER A 12 0.67 7.84 2.86
C SER A 12 1.09 6.45 2.36
N VAL A 13 2.38 6.12 2.47
CA VAL A 13 2.89 4.80 2.04
C VAL A 13 2.19 3.67 2.78
N GLU A 14 1.88 3.87 4.06
CA GLU A 14 1.11 2.92 4.87
C GLU A 14 -0.28 2.68 4.28
N ASP A 15 -1.06 3.73 4.01
CA ASP A 15 -2.42 3.58 3.48
C ASP A 15 -2.44 2.96 2.08
N VAL A 16 -1.48 3.33 1.22
CA VAL A 16 -1.29 2.71 -0.10
C VAL A 16 -1.04 1.21 0.05
N LEU A 17 -0.12 0.81 0.92
CA LEU A 17 0.18 -0.61 1.17
C LEU A 17 -1.00 -1.35 1.79
N LEU A 18 -1.75 -0.76 2.72
CA LEU A 18 -2.93 -1.39 3.33
C LEU A 18 -4.06 -1.63 2.34
N TYR A 19 -4.18 -0.78 1.31
CA TYR A 19 -5.16 -0.93 0.24
C TYR A 19 -4.69 -1.92 -0.84
N PHE A 20 -3.48 -1.74 -1.37
CA PHE A 20 -3.02 -2.49 -2.54
C PHE A 20 -2.39 -3.83 -2.23
N SER A 21 -1.68 -4.01 -1.10
CA SER A 21 -0.94 -5.27 -0.85
C SER A 21 -1.84 -6.52 -0.90
N PRO A 22 -3.11 -6.49 -0.43
CA PRO A 22 -3.99 -7.64 -0.54
C PRO A 22 -4.45 -8.01 -1.97
N ILE A 23 -4.32 -7.10 -2.93
CA ILE A 23 -4.85 -7.26 -4.29
C ILE A 23 -3.80 -7.05 -5.39
N THR A 24 -2.59 -6.60 -5.02
CA THR A 24 -1.53 -6.21 -5.94
C THR A 24 -0.19 -6.72 -5.40
N PRO A 25 0.59 -7.47 -6.20
CA PRO A 25 1.91 -7.93 -5.78
C PRO A 25 2.85 -6.77 -5.45
N TYR A 26 3.68 -6.93 -4.42
CA TYR A 26 4.65 -5.91 -4.01
C TYR A 26 5.50 -5.32 -5.16
N PRO A 27 6.05 -6.12 -6.12
CA PRO A 27 6.80 -5.56 -7.25
C PRO A 27 5.99 -4.60 -8.14
N SER A 28 4.67 -4.81 -8.24
CA SER A 28 3.80 -3.92 -8.98
C SER A 28 3.59 -2.59 -8.25
N ILE A 29 3.51 -2.60 -6.91
CA ILE A 29 3.42 -1.40 -6.07
C ILE A 29 4.75 -0.62 -6.14
N ASP A 30 5.87 -1.32 -6.00
CA ASP A 30 7.22 -0.76 -6.11
C ASP A 30 7.43 0.01 -7.42
N ARG A 31 7.08 -0.61 -8.55
CA ARG A 31 7.13 0.03 -9.88
C ARG A 31 6.29 1.31 -9.96
N MET A 32 5.16 1.37 -9.26
CA MET A 32 4.31 2.58 -9.26
C MET A 32 4.94 3.71 -8.46
N TYR A 33 5.60 3.40 -7.34
CA TYR A 33 6.42 4.40 -6.64
C TYR A 33 7.62 4.85 -7.47
N VAL A 34 8.33 3.94 -8.14
CA VAL A 34 9.41 4.33 -9.07
C VAL A 34 8.92 5.34 -10.12
N ARG A 35 7.69 5.17 -10.62
CA ARG A 35 7.11 6.05 -11.64
C ARG A 35 6.63 7.40 -11.09
N TYR A 36 5.95 7.42 -9.95
CA TYR A 36 5.19 8.58 -9.49
C TYR A 36 5.76 9.29 -8.27
N ASN A 37 6.60 8.61 -7.48
CA ASN A 37 7.18 9.14 -6.25
C ASN A 37 8.46 8.33 -5.88
N PHE A 38 9.52 8.52 -6.66
CA PHE A 38 10.75 7.72 -6.59
C PHE A 38 11.45 7.83 -5.23
N ASP A 39 11.34 8.96 -4.53
CA ASP A 39 11.99 9.20 -3.25
C ASP A 39 11.57 8.18 -2.18
N VAL A 40 10.32 7.69 -2.22
CA VAL A 40 9.81 6.64 -1.32
C VAL A 40 10.61 5.33 -1.49
N VAL A 41 11.01 4.99 -2.71
CA VAL A 41 11.82 3.79 -3.00
C VAL A 41 13.29 4.08 -2.71
N ALA A 42 13.81 5.22 -3.18
CA ALA A 42 15.21 5.61 -2.99
C ALA A 42 15.61 5.69 -1.51
N ASN A 43 14.71 6.16 -0.65
CA ASN A 43 14.91 6.24 0.80
C ASN A 43 14.60 4.91 1.52
N GLY A 44 14.19 3.86 0.81
CA GLY A 44 13.80 2.58 1.40
C GLY A 44 12.58 2.68 2.33
N GLU A 45 11.73 3.70 2.16
CA GLU A 45 10.53 3.89 2.96
C GLU A 45 9.48 2.82 2.66
N LEU A 46 9.33 2.44 1.38
CA LEU A 46 8.36 1.42 0.95
C LEU A 46 8.60 0.08 1.65
N LEU A 47 9.83 -0.44 1.56
CA LEU A 47 10.21 -1.74 2.13
C LEU A 47 10.08 -1.73 3.65
N ARG A 48 10.61 -0.70 4.32
CA ARG A 48 10.54 -0.57 5.78
C ARG A 48 9.10 -0.47 6.29
N THR A 49 8.25 0.26 5.57
CA THR A 49 6.83 0.38 5.91
C THR A 49 6.14 -0.96 5.72
N HIS A 50 6.35 -1.64 4.59
CA HIS A 50 5.76 -2.96 4.33
C HIS A 50 6.12 -3.97 5.42
N ASP A 51 7.40 -4.10 5.77
CA ASP A 51 7.86 -4.98 6.87
C ASP A 51 7.23 -4.61 8.22
N ARG A 52 7.11 -3.32 8.51
CA ARG A 52 6.47 -2.82 9.74
C ARG A 52 4.99 -3.23 9.80
N LEU A 53 4.26 -3.22 8.68
CA LEU A 53 2.85 -3.61 8.67
C LEU A 53 2.60 -5.07 9.04
N PHE A 54 3.52 -5.99 8.71
CA PHE A 54 3.44 -7.38 9.19
C PHE A 54 3.74 -7.48 10.68
N LYS A 55 4.78 -6.78 11.16
CA LYS A 55 5.14 -6.77 12.59
C LYS A 55 4.02 -6.18 13.46
N GLU A 56 3.33 -5.17 12.95
CA GLU A 56 2.18 -4.54 13.62
C GLU A 56 0.88 -5.35 13.46
N GLY A 57 0.88 -6.47 12.74
CA GLY A 57 -0.31 -7.29 12.49
C GLY A 57 -1.38 -6.59 11.63
N LYS A 58 -1.01 -5.55 10.88
CA LYS A 58 -1.90 -4.89 9.93
C LYS A 58 -1.99 -5.65 8.62
N LEU A 59 -0.91 -6.35 8.24
CA LEU A 59 -0.89 -7.37 7.18
C LEU A 59 -0.53 -8.72 7.80
N LYS A 60 -0.95 -9.82 7.16
CA LYS A 60 -0.56 -11.18 7.55
C LYS A 60 -0.05 -11.98 6.36
N HIS A 61 0.98 -12.78 6.59
CA HIS A 61 1.45 -13.75 5.61
C HIS A 61 0.43 -14.88 5.46
N THR A 62 0.19 -15.29 4.22
CA THR A 62 -0.81 -16.30 3.85
C THR A 62 -0.17 -17.57 3.28
N GLY A 63 1.15 -17.57 3.09
CA GLY A 63 1.86 -18.56 2.27
C GLY A 63 1.64 -18.40 0.76
N GLN A 64 0.85 -17.40 0.35
CA GLN A 64 0.60 -17.02 -1.04
C GLN A 64 1.40 -15.75 -1.39
N PRO A 65 1.50 -15.39 -2.69
CA PRO A 65 2.19 -14.17 -3.12
C PRO A 65 1.58 -12.88 -2.56
N LEU A 66 0.28 -12.88 -2.28
CA LEU A 66 -0.43 -11.72 -1.72
C LEU A 66 -0.69 -11.92 -0.22
N PRO A 67 -0.34 -10.94 0.63
CA PRO A 67 -0.76 -10.95 2.02
C PRO A 67 -2.27 -10.74 2.16
N ASP A 68 -2.80 -11.11 3.31
CA ASP A 68 -4.17 -10.78 3.69
C ASP A 68 -4.20 -9.62 4.70
N LYS A 69 -5.40 -9.09 4.95
CA LYS A 69 -5.69 -8.21 6.08
C LYS A 69 -5.33 -8.91 7.41
N GLY A 70 -4.48 -8.28 8.20
CA GLY A 70 -4.10 -8.76 9.53
C GLY A 70 -5.13 -8.40 10.62
N PRO A 71 -4.97 -8.90 11.85
CA PRO A 71 -5.88 -8.64 12.97
C PRO A 71 -6.00 -7.15 13.35
N ASN A 72 -4.97 -6.35 13.08
CA ASN A 72 -4.96 -4.91 13.37
C ASN A 72 -5.23 -4.06 12.12
N TRP A 73 -5.64 -4.68 11.01
CA TRP A 73 -5.97 -3.95 9.79
C TRP A 73 -7.15 -3.01 10.03
N ARG A 74 -7.02 -1.79 9.54
CA ARG A 74 -8.09 -0.79 9.52
C ARG A 74 -8.21 -0.24 8.11
N GLU A 75 -9.43 0.10 7.72
CA GLU A 75 -9.67 0.69 6.40
C GLU A 75 -8.95 2.04 6.27
N PRO A 76 -8.13 2.23 5.21
CA PRO A 76 -7.45 3.50 4.95
C PRO A 76 -8.43 4.65 4.75
N GLU A 77 -8.05 5.85 5.17
CA GLU A 77 -8.97 7.01 5.20
C GLU A 77 -9.45 7.42 3.80
N PHE A 78 -8.55 7.41 2.81
CA PHE A 78 -8.92 7.75 1.43
C PHE A 78 -9.93 6.78 0.81
N VAL A 79 -10.00 5.54 1.32
CA VAL A 79 -10.98 4.54 0.90
C VAL A 79 -12.34 4.84 1.52
N LYS A 80 -12.39 5.13 2.82
CA LYS A 80 -13.63 5.55 3.51
C LYS A 80 -14.24 6.79 2.86
N GLU A 81 -13.39 7.76 2.52
CA GLU A 81 -13.79 9.02 1.89
C GLU A 81 -14.07 8.88 0.38
N LYS A 82 -13.91 7.67 -0.19
CA LYS A 82 -14.09 7.39 -1.63
C LYS A 82 -13.29 8.32 -2.54
N ARG A 83 -12.10 8.73 -2.10
CA ARG A 83 -11.20 9.59 -2.88
C ARG A 83 -10.55 8.81 -4.01
N TYR A 84 -10.13 9.52 -5.06
CA TYR A 84 -9.35 8.96 -6.17
C TYR A 84 -10.05 7.82 -6.95
N GLY A 85 -11.38 7.70 -6.83
CA GLY A 85 -12.16 6.72 -7.58
C GLY A 85 -12.04 5.28 -7.08
N VAL A 86 -11.62 5.08 -5.82
CA VAL A 86 -11.76 3.78 -5.12
C VAL A 86 -13.23 3.43 -4.92
N THR A 87 -13.56 2.14 -5.02
CA THR A 87 -14.93 1.61 -4.85
C THR A 87 -14.95 0.62 -3.70
#